data_AF-A0A164R855-F1
#
_entry.id   AF-A0A164R855-F1
#
_cell.length_a   1.000
_cell.length_b   1.000
_cell.length_c   1.000
_cell.angle_alpha   90.00
_cell.angle_beta   90.00
_cell.angle_gamma   90.00
#
_symmetry.space_group_name_H-M   'P 1'
#
loop_
_entity.id
_entity.type
_entity.pdbx_description
1 polymer ?
#
loop_
_entity_poly.entity_id
_entity_poly.type
_entity_poly.pdbx_seq_one_letter_code
_entity_poly.pdbx_strand_id
1 'polypeptide(L)'
;MTQDDKDSFRLVHKRIIEGWGHPQHFLELDLPDWYGFALGDIALVVGDDEIVYTDAAASDAESEEPHTAEIAVFTNSLLIHVKAEKREDGDSRTTTVISRSTLSRLQVHTGTSATETRIDARWPGHVRLELDYDDGPKLRLPLGRYVNRNHSDRLAKFFPSLREDLLR
;
A
#
# COMPACT_ATOMS: atom_id res chain seq x y z
N MET A 1 -5.70 18.39 18.95
CA MET A 1 -5.89 16.96 18.63
C MET A 1 -6.74 16.35 19.71
N THR A 2 -7.97 15.97 19.36
CA THR A 2 -8.95 15.34 20.24
C THR A 2 -8.52 13.89 20.57
N GLN A 3 -9.24 13.22 21.46
CA GLN A 3 -9.03 11.80 21.71
C GLN A 3 -9.41 10.95 20.48
N ASP A 4 -10.49 11.32 19.80
CA ASP A 4 -10.95 10.66 18.59
C ASP A 4 -9.90 10.76 17.47
N ASP A 5 -9.26 11.93 17.30
CA ASP A 5 -8.16 12.10 16.35
C ASP A 5 -7.05 11.08 16.66
N LYS A 6 -6.61 10.98 17.93
CA LYS A 6 -5.55 10.04 18.34
C LYS A 6 -5.88 8.59 18.04
N ASP A 7 -7.14 8.20 18.21
CA ASP A 7 -7.58 6.83 18.00
C ASP A 7 -7.67 6.49 16.50
N SER A 8 -8.11 7.43 15.67
CA SER A 8 -8.02 7.31 14.21
C SER A 8 -6.57 7.18 13.72
N PHE A 9 -5.66 8.00 14.25
CA PHE A 9 -4.22 7.90 13.94
C PHE A 9 -3.65 6.52 14.28
N ARG A 10 -3.96 5.98 15.47
CA ARG A 10 -3.51 4.64 15.89
C ARG A 10 -4.06 3.55 14.99
N LEU A 11 -5.32 3.66 14.57
CA LEU A 11 -5.94 2.70 13.66
C LEU A 11 -5.24 2.71 12.30
N VAL A 12 -5.05 3.88 11.70
CA VAL A 12 -4.34 4.04 10.42
C VAL A 12 -2.93 3.49 10.52
N HIS A 13 -2.18 3.87 11.56
CA HIS A 13 -0.82 3.39 11.80
C HIS A 13 -0.77 1.86 11.92
N LYS A 14 -1.67 1.26 12.72
CA LYS A 14 -1.78 -0.19 12.86
C LYS A 14 -2.05 -0.87 11.51
N ARG A 15 -2.98 -0.34 10.71
CA ARG A 15 -3.29 -0.89 9.38
C ARG A 15 -2.12 -0.78 8.43
N ILE A 16 -1.38 0.33 8.45
CA ILE A 16 -0.17 0.47 7.65
C ILE A 16 0.85 -0.57 8.08
N ILE A 17 1.14 -0.72 9.38
CA ILE A 17 2.07 -1.75 9.89
C ILE A 17 1.62 -3.16 9.47
N GLU A 18 0.33 -3.48 9.49
CA GLU A 18 -0.19 -4.77 8.99
C GLU A 18 0.12 -4.97 7.48
N GLY A 19 0.16 -3.87 6.72
CA GLY A 19 0.63 -3.76 5.32
C GLY A 19 2.09 -4.15 5.12
N TRP A 20 2.95 -3.78 6.07
CA TRP A 20 4.39 -4.04 5.99
C TRP A 20 4.63 -5.54 6.22
N GLY A 21 5.11 -6.25 5.19
CA GLY A 21 5.48 -7.66 5.32
C GLY A 21 6.59 -7.90 6.35
N HIS A 22 7.42 -6.89 6.62
CA HIS A 22 8.52 -6.89 7.59
C HIS A 22 8.68 -5.49 8.22
N PRO A 23 7.90 -5.13 9.24
CA PRO A 23 7.98 -3.80 9.87
C PRO A 23 9.30 -3.58 10.63
N GLN A 24 10.06 -4.66 10.87
CA GLN A 24 11.29 -4.69 11.67
C GLN A 24 12.38 -3.79 11.08
N HIS A 25 12.52 -3.72 9.76
CA HIS A 25 13.51 -2.84 9.10
C HIS A 25 13.16 -1.33 9.20
N PHE A 26 11.94 -0.97 9.59
CA PHE A 26 11.51 0.43 9.69
C PHE A 26 11.19 0.88 11.11
N LEU A 27 10.84 -0.05 11.99
CA LEU A 27 10.61 0.23 13.41
C LEU A 27 11.89 0.19 14.27
N GLU A 28 12.99 -0.38 13.75
CA GLU A 28 14.30 -0.34 14.41
C GLU A 28 15.06 0.98 14.17
N LEU A 29 14.61 1.77 13.20
CA LEU A 29 15.11 3.11 12.90
C LEU A 29 14.09 4.12 13.43
N ASP A 30 14.55 5.19 14.09
CA ASP A 30 13.68 6.31 14.46
C ASP A 30 12.80 6.68 13.25
N LEU A 31 11.47 6.63 13.45
CA LEU A 31 10.52 6.89 12.36
C LEU A 31 10.83 8.26 11.76
N PRO A 32 11.01 8.36 10.44
CA PRO A 32 11.36 9.62 9.82
C PRO A 32 10.22 10.64 9.98
N ASP A 33 10.57 11.93 10.08
CA ASP A 33 9.60 13.00 10.36
C ASP A 33 8.44 13.01 9.35
N TRP A 34 8.72 12.68 8.08
CA TRP A 34 7.70 12.60 7.04
C TRP A 34 6.58 11.60 7.35
N TYR A 35 6.87 10.55 8.13
CA TYR A 35 5.92 9.48 8.42
C TYR A 35 4.76 9.99 9.29
N GLY A 36 5.06 10.80 10.31
CA GLY A 36 4.02 11.43 11.14
C GLY A 36 3.11 12.33 10.32
N PHE A 37 3.69 13.10 9.38
CA PHE A 37 2.91 13.95 8.48
C PHE A 37 2.08 13.12 7.47
N ALA A 38 2.64 12.03 6.93
CA ALA A 38 1.91 11.11 6.07
C ALA A 38 0.70 10.47 6.78
N LEU A 39 0.87 10.06 8.03
CA LEU A 39 -0.25 9.56 8.84
C LEU A 39 -1.33 10.62 9.03
N GLY A 40 -0.94 11.88 9.21
CA GLY A 40 -1.89 12.99 9.32
C GLY A 40 -2.65 13.24 8.03
N ASP A 41 -1.95 13.25 6.90
CA ASP A 41 -2.59 13.40 5.58
C ASP A 41 -3.58 12.25 5.34
N ILE A 42 -3.18 11.00 5.61
CA ILE A 42 -4.04 9.82 5.44
C ILE A 42 -5.25 9.90 6.37
N ALA A 43 -5.06 10.20 7.66
CA ALA A 43 -6.17 10.29 8.61
C ALA A 43 -7.17 11.38 8.22
N LEU A 44 -6.69 12.53 7.73
CA LEU A 44 -7.53 13.62 7.25
C LEU A 44 -8.35 13.21 6.01
N VAL A 45 -7.75 12.47 5.09
CA VAL A 45 -8.42 12.05 3.84
C VAL A 45 -9.38 10.88 4.07
N VAL A 46 -8.99 9.90 4.90
CA VAL A 46 -9.84 8.75 5.24
C VAL A 46 -11.08 9.21 5.99
N GLY A 47 -10.93 10.11 6.98
CA GLY A 47 -12.05 10.51 7.83
C GLY A 47 -12.70 9.29 8.50
N ASP A 48 -13.99 9.09 8.22
CA ASP A 48 -14.78 7.96 8.73
C ASP A 48 -14.85 6.77 7.76
N ASP A 49 -14.19 6.85 6.60
CA ASP A 49 -14.28 5.84 5.55
C ASP A 49 -13.52 4.56 5.95
N GLU A 50 -14.07 3.39 5.64
CA GLU A 50 -13.45 2.13 6.04
C GLU A 50 -12.22 1.83 5.18
N ILE A 51 -11.07 1.59 5.84
CA ILE A 51 -9.85 1.11 5.18
C ILE A 51 -10.01 -0.38 4.86
N VAL A 52 -10.13 -0.71 3.58
CA VAL A 52 -10.31 -2.09 3.10
C VAL A 52 -8.98 -2.80 2.84
N TYR A 53 -7.93 -2.06 2.47
CA TYR A 53 -6.63 -2.62 2.19
C TYR A 53 -5.52 -1.60 2.40
N THR A 54 -4.35 -2.09 2.82
CA THR A 54 -3.14 -1.29 3.00
C THR A 54 -1.94 -2.08 2.59
N ASP A 55 -1.02 -1.40 1.93
CA ASP A 55 0.29 -1.90 1.58
C ASP A 55 1.31 -0.77 1.76
N ALA A 56 2.54 -1.12 2.07
CA ALA A 56 3.62 -0.16 2.15
C ALA A 56 4.97 -0.86 2.05
N ALA A 57 5.95 -0.12 1.52
CA ALA A 57 7.31 -0.57 1.33
C ALA A 57 8.28 0.60 1.44
N ALA A 58 9.53 0.29 1.77
CA ALA A 58 10.64 1.21 1.66
C ALA A 58 11.74 0.58 0.79
N SER A 59 12.56 1.39 0.14
CA SER A 59 13.76 0.92 -0.52
C SER A 59 14.74 0.37 0.51
N ASP A 60 15.46 -0.69 0.14
CA ASP A 60 16.47 -1.27 1.01
C ASP A 60 17.56 -0.23 1.29
N ALA A 61 17.98 -0.11 2.55
CA ALA A 61 18.97 0.87 3.00
C ALA A 61 20.36 0.71 2.33
N GLU A 62 20.62 -0.44 1.69
CA GLU A 62 21.88 -0.75 1.00
C GLU A 62 21.86 -0.38 -0.50
N SER A 63 20.70 0.01 -1.03
CA SER A 63 20.52 0.41 -2.43
C SER A 63 20.52 1.93 -2.51
N GLU A 64 21.54 2.48 -3.17
CA GLU A 64 21.80 3.90 -3.54
C GLU A 64 20.69 4.93 -3.25
N GLU A 65 21.10 6.05 -2.66
CA GLU A 65 20.25 7.22 -2.45
C GLU A 65 19.59 7.72 -3.77
N PRO A 66 18.35 8.24 -3.70
CA PRO A 66 17.56 8.53 -2.50
C PRO A 66 16.79 7.32 -1.95
N HIS A 67 16.71 7.21 -0.61
CA HIS A 67 15.83 6.22 0.02
C HIS A 67 14.37 6.61 -0.19
N THR A 68 13.56 5.71 -0.72
CA THR A 68 12.15 5.95 -1.00
C THR A 68 11.26 5.11 -0.10
N ALA A 69 10.09 5.62 0.24
CA ALA A 69 9.05 4.87 0.91
C ALA A 69 7.70 5.15 0.25
N GLU A 70 6.87 4.11 0.17
CA GLU A 70 5.54 4.18 -0.42
C GLU A 70 4.52 3.57 0.53
N ILE A 71 3.35 4.20 0.62
CA ILE A 71 2.19 3.71 1.37
C ILE A 71 0.99 3.82 0.44
N ALA A 72 0.28 2.72 0.23
CA ALA A 72 -1.00 2.69 -0.44
C ALA A 72 -2.09 2.30 0.56
N VAL A 73 -3.10 3.16 0.71
CA VAL A 73 -4.29 2.93 1.53
C VAL A 73 -5.50 2.96 0.62
N PHE A 74 -6.30 1.91 0.66
CA PHE A 74 -7.55 1.82 -0.08
C PHE A 74 -8.70 1.88 0.91
N THR A 75 -9.62 2.80 0.68
CA THR A 75 -10.95 2.80 1.30
C THR A 75 -11.97 2.19 0.35
N ASN A 76 -13.26 2.23 0.67
CA ASN A 76 -14.31 1.82 -0.26
C ASN A 76 -14.38 2.69 -1.53
N SER A 77 -13.89 3.93 -1.47
CA SER A 77 -14.05 4.91 -2.54
C SER A 77 -12.75 5.56 -3.01
N LEU A 78 -11.69 5.54 -2.18
CA LEU A 78 -10.44 6.25 -2.45
C LEU A 78 -9.23 5.32 -2.44
N LEU A 79 -8.26 5.65 -3.29
CA LEU A 79 -6.87 5.25 -3.18
C LEU A 79 -6.09 6.46 -2.67
N ILE A 80 -5.38 6.30 -1.57
CA ILE A 80 -4.45 7.28 -1.01
C ILE A 80 -3.05 6.70 -1.16
N HIS A 81 -2.24 7.31 -2.00
CA HIS A 81 -0.86 6.91 -2.26
C HIS A 81 0.08 7.97 -1.71
N VAL A 82 0.88 7.60 -0.72
CA VAL A 82 1.96 8.45 -0.21
C VAL A 82 3.27 7.94 -0.79
N LYS A 83 4.04 8.84 -1.39
CA LYS A 83 5.43 8.59 -1.76
C LYS A 83 6.32 9.56 -0.99
N ALA A 84 7.29 9.03 -0.27
CA ALA A 84 8.29 9.80 0.44
C ALA A 84 9.69 9.48 -0.10
N GLU A 85 10.55 10.50 -0.07
CA GLU A 85 11.95 10.38 -0.50
C GLU A 85 12.80 11.12 0.54
N LYS A 86 13.79 10.41 1.08
CA LYS A 86 14.85 10.98 1.92
C LYS A 86 16.01 11.39 1.03
N ARG A 87 16.41 12.66 1.13
CA ARG A 87 17.50 13.28 0.37
C ARG A 87 18.42 14.04 1.31
N GLU A 88 19.65 14.30 0.88
CA GLU A 88 20.63 15.08 1.66
C GLU A 88 20.14 16.49 2.01
N ASP A 89 19.33 17.11 1.15
CA ASP A 89 18.77 18.46 1.31
C ASP A 89 17.45 18.52 2.09
N GLY A 90 16.91 17.36 2.47
CA GLY A 90 15.71 17.23 3.30
C GLY A 90 14.76 16.13 2.81
N ASP A 91 13.89 15.68 3.71
CA ASP A 91 12.85 14.71 3.40
C ASP A 91 11.72 15.38 2.61
N SER A 92 11.20 14.69 1.61
CA SER A 92 10.02 15.09 0.86
C SER A 92 8.95 14.01 0.94
N ARG A 93 7.67 14.41 0.91
CA ARG A 93 6.55 13.50 0.74
C ARG A 93 5.51 14.12 -0.18
N THR A 94 4.84 13.26 -0.95
CA THR A 94 3.66 13.61 -1.73
C THR A 94 2.55 12.64 -1.36
N THR A 95 1.38 13.18 -1.03
CA THR A 95 0.15 12.41 -0.80
C THR A 95 -0.78 12.66 -1.98
N THR A 96 -1.12 11.61 -2.70
CA THR A 96 -2.03 11.64 -3.84
C THR A 96 -3.30 10.89 -3.48
N VAL A 97 -4.46 11.50 -3.76
CA VAL A 97 -5.78 10.94 -3.46
C VAL A 97 -6.54 10.78 -4.78
N ILE A 98 -7.01 9.57 -5.06
CA ILE A 98 -7.62 9.19 -6.34
C ILE A 98 -8.93 8.45 -6.05
N SER A 99 -9.96 8.70 -6.86
CA SER A 99 -11.16 7.89 -6.80
C SER A 99 -10.87 6.47 -7.26
N ARG A 100 -11.30 5.46 -6.52
CA ARG A 100 -11.16 4.07 -6.94
C ARG A 100 -11.93 3.77 -8.23
N SER A 101 -13.00 4.52 -8.50
CA SER A 101 -13.81 4.37 -9.71
C SER A 101 -13.09 4.78 -11.00
N THR A 102 -11.90 5.39 -10.93
CA THR A 102 -11.11 5.73 -12.12
C THR A 102 -10.07 4.66 -12.46
N LEU A 103 -10.16 3.47 -11.85
CA LEU A 103 -9.35 2.32 -12.23
C LEU A 103 -9.73 1.89 -13.65
N SER A 104 -8.85 2.17 -14.61
CA SER A 104 -9.11 1.84 -16.02
C SER A 104 -8.40 0.58 -16.48
N ARG A 105 -7.38 0.11 -15.75
CA ARG A 105 -6.71 -1.16 -16.05
C ARG A 105 -6.19 -1.87 -14.81
N LEU A 106 -6.44 -3.18 -14.76
CA LEU A 106 -5.87 -4.12 -13.80
C LEU A 106 -5.14 -5.22 -14.59
N GLN A 107 -3.83 -5.37 -14.35
CA GLN A 107 -3.04 -6.48 -14.91
C GLN A 107 -2.60 -7.41 -13.79
N VAL A 108 -2.71 -8.71 -14.03
CA VAL A 108 -2.32 -9.76 -13.08
C VAL A 108 -1.12 -10.51 -13.66
N HIS A 109 -0.01 -10.46 -12.94
CA HIS A 109 1.24 -11.14 -13.30
C HIS A 109 1.52 -12.23 -12.28
N THR A 110 1.77 -13.46 -12.73
CA THR A 110 2.00 -14.59 -11.85
C THR A 110 3.15 -15.43 -12.37
N GLY A 111 4.15 -15.74 -11.52
CA GLY A 111 5.31 -16.56 -11.92
C GLY A 111 4.98 -18.03 -12.23
N THR A 112 3.86 -18.52 -11.71
CA THR A 112 3.16 -19.79 -12.02
C THR A 112 1.68 -19.41 -12.11
N SER A 113 0.88 -20.04 -12.98
CA SER A 113 -0.48 -19.55 -13.26
C SER A 113 -1.35 -19.47 -11.99
N ALA A 114 -1.98 -18.32 -11.70
CA ALA A 114 -3.00 -18.22 -10.63
C ALA A 114 -4.23 -19.13 -10.86
N THR A 115 -4.35 -19.72 -12.05
CA THR A 115 -5.42 -20.65 -12.44
C THR A 115 -4.96 -22.11 -12.56
N GLU A 116 -3.75 -22.44 -12.10
CA GLU A 116 -3.24 -23.81 -12.20
C GLU A 116 -4.12 -24.77 -11.37
N THR A 117 -4.78 -25.70 -12.07
CA THR A 117 -5.86 -26.59 -11.58
C THR A 117 -5.36 -27.78 -10.76
N ARG A 118 -4.08 -27.78 -10.40
CA ARG A 118 -3.46 -28.81 -9.58
C ARG A 118 -3.76 -28.53 -8.10
N ILE A 119 -4.47 -29.45 -7.45
CA ILE A 119 -4.83 -29.39 -6.01
C ILE A 119 -3.58 -29.27 -5.10
N ASP A 120 -2.41 -29.68 -5.61
CA ASP A 120 -1.11 -29.62 -4.95
C ASP A 120 -0.22 -28.46 -5.40
N ALA A 121 -0.68 -27.62 -6.33
CA ALA A 121 0.09 -26.45 -6.79
C ALA A 121 0.22 -25.46 -5.63
N ARG A 122 1.47 -25.16 -5.25
CA ARG A 122 1.77 -24.06 -4.33
C ARG A 122 1.29 -22.78 -5.02
N TRP A 123 0.22 -22.18 -4.48
CA TRP A 123 -0.30 -20.86 -4.81
C TRP A 123 0.84 -19.93 -5.24
N PRO A 124 0.73 -19.28 -6.41
CA PRO A 124 1.88 -18.93 -7.20
C PRO A 124 2.80 -18.02 -6.40
N GLY A 125 4.05 -18.44 -6.29
CA GLY A 125 5.01 -17.89 -5.33
C GLY A 125 5.14 -16.37 -5.35
N HIS A 126 4.75 -15.71 -6.45
CA HIS A 126 4.64 -14.26 -6.56
C HIS A 126 3.45 -13.88 -7.47
N VAL A 127 2.37 -13.31 -6.90
CA VAL A 127 1.33 -12.58 -7.62
C VAL A 127 1.69 -11.09 -7.57
N ARG A 128 1.68 -10.43 -8.72
CA ARG A 128 1.83 -8.99 -8.84
C ARG A 128 0.65 -8.41 -9.61
N LEU A 129 0.02 -7.39 -9.04
CA LEU A 129 -1.00 -6.60 -9.67
C LEU A 129 -0.39 -5.29 -10.15
N GLU A 130 -0.73 -4.86 -11.36
CA GLU A 130 -0.48 -3.49 -11.82
C GLU A 130 -1.84 -2.81 -12.01
N LEU A 131 -1.99 -1.66 -11.35
CA LEU A 131 -3.21 -0.85 -11.35
C LEU A 131 -2.90 0.46 -12.07
N ASP A 132 -3.69 0.77 -13.10
CA ASP A 132 -3.65 2.07 -13.76
C ASP A 132 -4.95 2.81 -13.52
N TYR A 133 -4.82 4.03 -13.01
CA TYR A 133 -5.90 4.99 -12.82
C TYR A 133 -5.74 6.12 -13.82
N ASP A 134 -6.85 6.67 -14.35
CA ASP A 134 -6.83 7.60 -15.48
C ASP A 134 -5.90 8.81 -15.32
N ASP A 135 -5.88 9.41 -14.12
CA ASP A 135 -5.01 10.55 -13.78
C ASP A 135 -4.10 10.24 -12.57
N GLY A 136 -3.86 8.95 -12.31
CA GLY A 136 -3.12 8.47 -11.13
C GLY A 136 -1.75 7.87 -11.43
N PRO A 137 -0.91 7.65 -10.41
CA PRO A 137 0.30 6.86 -10.57
C PRO A 137 -0.07 5.41 -10.88
N LYS A 138 0.78 4.75 -11.66
CA LYS A 138 0.71 3.30 -11.81
C LYS A 138 1.13 2.66 -10.51
N LEU A 139 0.23 1.91 -9.90
CA LEU A 139 0.49 1.26 -8.62
C LEU A 139 0.77 -0.23 -8.83
N ARG A 140 1.82 -0.72 -8.19
CA ARG A 140 2.21 -2.14 -8.23
C ARG A 140 1.99 -2.76 -6.86
N LEU A 141 1.12 -3.75 -6.78
CA LEU A 141 0.89 -4.49 -5.54
C LEU A 141 1.45 -5.92 -5.68
N PRO A 142 2.13 -6.47 -4.68
CA PRO A 142 2.57 -5.76 -3.49
C PRO A 142 3.63 -4.70 -3.80
N LEU A 143 3.65 -3.62 -3.02
CA LEU A 143 4.64 -2.54 -3.12
C LEU A 143 6.05 -3.07 -2.82
N GLY A 144 6.15 -3.95 -1.83
CA GLY A 144 7.42 -4.56 -1.41
C GLY A 144 7.85 -5.74 -2.28
N ARG A 145 9.16 -5.99 -2.35
CA ARG A 145 9.72 -7.18 -3.00
C ARG A 145 9.41 -8.47 -2.26
N TYR A 146 9.34 -8.40 -0.92
CA TYR A 146 9.14 -9.56 -0.06
C TYR A 146 7.66 -9.72 0.29
N VAL A 147 7.08 -10.83 -0.16
CA VAL A 147 5.67 -11.16 0.04
C VAL A 147 5.60 -12.39 0.93
N ASN A 148 5.01 -12.25 2.11
CA ASN A 148 4.73 -13.37 2.98
C ASN A 148 3.29 -13.89 2.77
N ARG A 149 2.98 -15.06 3.32
CA ARG A 149 1.66 -15.69 3.16
C ARG A 149 0.51 -14.79 3.64
N ASN A 150 0.68 -14.10 4.76
CA ASN A 150 -0.34 -13.19 5.29
C ASN A 150 -0.64 -12.04 4.31
N HIS A 151 0.40 -11.50 3.68
CA HIS A 151 0.27 -10.49 2.65
C HIS A 151 -0.50 -11.04 1.43
N SER A 152 -0.12 -12.23 0.94
CA SER A 152 -0.83 -12.89 -0.16
C SER A 152 -2.31 -13.14 0.15
N ASP A 153 -2.63 -13.59 1.36
CA ASP A 153 -4.01 -13.85 1.79
C ASP A 153 -4.84 -12.55 1.86
N ARG A 154 -4.23 -11.45 2.33
CA ARG A 154 -4.87 -10.12 2.35
C ARG A 154 -5.10 -9.58 0.94
N LEU A 155 -4.11 -9.68 0.06
CA LEU A 155 -4.23 -9.26 -1.33
C LEU A 155 -5.29 -10.07 -2.08
N ALA A 156 -5.35 -11.39 -1.85
CA ALA A 156 -6.36 -12.27 -2.44
C ALA A 156 -7.78 -11.90 -2.00
N LYS A 157 -7.98 -11.51 -0.73
CA LYS A 157 -9.26 -11.01 -0.22
C LYS A 157 -9.63 -9.63 -0.77
N PHE A 158 -8.64 -8.79 -1.06
CA PHE A 158 -8.85 -7.46 -1.64
C PHE A 158 -9.16 -7.50 -3.14
N PHE A 159 -8.60 -8.46 -3.88
CA PHE A 159 -8.71 -8.57 -5.32
C PHE A 159 -10.15 -8.48 -5.90
N PRO A 160 -11.20 -9.09 -5.30
CA PRO A 160 -12.58 -8.92 -5.76
C PRO A 160 -13.03 -7.45 -5.77
N SER A 161 -12.60 -6.65 -4.80
CA SER A 161 -12.94 -5.24 -4.70
C SER A 161 -12.30 -4.41 -5.83
N LEU A 162 -11.07 -4.71 -6.22
CA LEU A 162 -10.43 -4.09 -7.40
C LEU A 162 -11.14 -4.45 -8.70
N ARG A 163 -11.67 -5.68 -8.81
CA ARG A 163 -12.46 -6.09 -9.97
C ARG A 163 -13.79 -5.33 -10.05
N GLU A 164 -14.41 -5.02 -8.92
CA GLU A 164 -15.62 -4.19 -8.89
C GLU A 164 -15.35 -2.76 -9.34
N ASP A 165 -14.20 -2.20 -9.00
CA ASP A 165 -13.80 -0.86 -9.45
C ASP A 165 -13.72 -0.75 -10.98
N LEU A 166 -13.21 -1.78 -11.66
CA LEU A 166 -13.14 -1.83 -13.14
C LEU A 166 -14.51 -1.88 -13.84
N LEU A 167 -15.57 -2.25 -13.11
CA LEU A 167 -16.91 -2.45 -13.68
C LEU A 167 -17.83 -1.24 -13.47
N ARG A 168 -17.36 -0.21 -12.77
CA ARG A 168 -18.09 1.03 -12.50
C ARG A 168 -17.85 2.05 -13.59
#